data_AF-A0A5F7ZHN2-F1
#
_entry.id   AF-A0A5F7ZHN2-F1
#
_cell.length_a   1.000
_cell.length_b   1.000
_cell.length_c   1.000
_cell.angle_alpha   90.00
_cell.angle_beta   90.00
_cell.angle_gamma   90.00
#
_symmetry.space_group_name_H-M   'P 1'
#
loop_
_entity.id
_entity.type
_entity.pdbx_description
1 polymer ?
#
loop_
_entity_poly.entity_id
_entity_poly.type
_entity_poly.pdbx_seq_one_letter_code
_entity_poly.pdbx_strand_id
1 'polypeptide(L)'
;RTRFKAFVAIRDYNRHVGLVVKCSKEVAAAIRGAIILAKLSIVSVRGGYRGNNIGKLHTIPCKVTGRCSSVLVRLIPLPRGTGIISEPVPKKLLMMAGIYDCCTSARGCTATLGNFAKATLDTISKTYSYLTPDHLEGDCIHQVSLSGIH
;
A
#
# COMPACT_ATOMS: atom_id res chain seq x y z
N ARG A 1 -0.90 13.50 31.23
CA ARG A 1 -0.24 12.16 31.28
C ARG A 1 0.25 11.79 29.89
N THR A 2 1.55 11.56 29.73
CA THR A 2 2.19 11.24 28.44
C THR A 2 1.70 9.90 27.88
N ARG A 3 1.64 9.80 26.55
CA ARG A 3 1.28 8.58 25.81
C ARG A 3 2.17 8.47 24.58
N PHE A 4 2.53 7.25 24.21
CA PHE A 4 3.33 6.96 23.02
C PHE A 4 2.41 6.56 21.87
N LYS A 5 2.71 7.05 20.67
CA LYS A 5 2.01 6.71 19.42
C LYS A 5 2.92 5.82 18.58
N ALA A 6 2.49 4.59 18.33
CA ALA A 6 3.20 3.64 17.49
C ALA A 6 2.51 3.53 16.13
N PHE A 7 3.30 3.61 15.05
CA PHE A 7 2.88 3.32 13.69
C PHE A 7 3.46 1.97 13.30
N VAL A 8 2.60 1.02 12.95
CA VAL A 8 3.01 -0.33 12.56
C VAL A 8 2.41 -0.64 11.21
N ALA A 9 3.27 -1.04 10.28
CA ALA A 9 2.87 -1.61 9.00
C ALA A 9 3.15 -3.12 9.04
N ILE A 10 2.22 -3.92 8.52
CA ILE A 10 2.34 -5.36 8.34
C ILE A 10 2.15 -5.67 6.86
N ARG A 11 2.83 -6.70 6.37
CA ARG A 11 2.54 -7.29 5.06
C ARG A 11 2.54 -8.81 5.14
N ASP A 12 1.90 -9.43 4.17
CA ASP A 12 2.30 -10.75 3.72
C ASP A 12 3.16 -10.62 2.44
N TYR A 13 3.81 -11.69 2.02
CA TYR A 13 4.54 -11.71 0.74
C TYR A 13 3.60 -11.80 -0.47
N ASN A 14 2.31 -11.60 -0.24
CA ASN A 14 1.18 -11.90 -1.12
C ASN A 14 0.38 -10.63 -1.45
N ARG A 15 1.04 -9.48 -1.50
CA ARG A 15 0.42 -8.18 -1.82
C ARG A 15 -0.74 -7.77 -0.89
N HIS A 16 -0.66 -8.13 0.37
CA HIS A 16 -1.51 -7.55 1.39
C HIS A 16 -0.70 -6.65 2.30
N VAL A 17 -1.22 -5.47 2.60
CA VAL A 17 -0.59 -4.51 3.50
C VAL A 17 -1.62 -3.97 4.48
N GLY A 18 -1.25 -3.94 5.76
CA GLY A 18 -1.98 -3.25 6.81
C GLY A 18 -1.14 -2.14 7.40
N LEU A 19 -1.75 -1.01 7.74
CA LEU A 19 -1.12 0.06 8.53
C LEU A 19 -2.05 0.45 9.66
N VAL A 20 -1.50 0.47 10.87
CA VAL A 20 -2.24 0.86 12.05
C VAL A 20 -1.45 1.82 12.90
N VAL A 21 -2.21 2.67 13.58
CA VAL A 21 -1.69 3.57 14.60
C VAL A 21 -2.36 3.25 15.91
N LYS A 22 -1.58 2.96 16.94
CA LYS A 22 -2.10 2.74 18.29
C LYS A 22 -1.37 3.62 19.28
N CYS A 23 -2.10 4.13 20.27
CA CYS A 23 -1.52 4.89 21.37
C CYS A 23 -1.67 4.13 22.69
N SER A 24 -0.64 4.19 23.53
CA SER A 24 -0.66 3.60 24.87
C SER A 24 0.26 4.36 25.83
N LYS A 25 0.13 4.07 27.14
CA LYS A 25 1.01 4.64 28.17
C LYS A 25 2.39 3.97 28.17
N GLU A 26 2.46 2.73 27.71
CA GLU A 26 3.67 1.93 27.60
C GLU A 26 3.97 1.61 26.13
N VAL A 27 5.23 1.75 25.71
CA VAL A 27 5.65 1.57 24.31
C VAL A 27 5.40 0.13 23.84
N ALA A 28 5.78 -0.86 24.64
CA ALA A 28 5.63 -2.27 24.26
C ALA A 28 4.15 -2.65 24.08
N ALA A 29 3.27 -2.18 24.97
CA ALA A 29 1.82 -2.37 24.83
C ALA A 29 1.24 -1.65 23.60
N ALA A 30 1.81 -0.50 23.21
CA ALA A 30 1.41 0.19 21.99
C ALA A 30 1.74 -0.63 20.74
N ILE A 31 2.95 -1.19 20.66
CA ILE A 31 3.40 -1.98 19.51
C ILE A 31 2.62 -3.30 19.41
N ARG A 32 2.51 -4.06 20.52
CA ARG A 32 1.77 -5.34 20.52
C ARG A 32 0.31 -5.15 20.11
N GLY A 33 -0.35 -4.12 20.64
CA GLY A 33 -1.73 -3.82 20.27
C GLY A 33 -1.87 -3.33 18.83
N ALA A 34 -0.90 -2.57 18.32
CA ALA A 34 -0.89 -2.14 16.92
C ALA A 34 -0.73 -3.33 15.96
N ILE A 35 0.09 -4.32 16.29
CA ILE A 35 0.28 -5.52 15.46
C ILE A 35 -1.03 -6.30 15.34
N ILE A 36 -1.73 -6.53 16.45
CA ILE A 36 -3.01 -7.26 16.45
C ILE A 36 -4.03 -6.51 15.58
N LEU A 37 -4.16 -5.20 15.77
CA LEU A 37 -5.11 -4.40 14.99
C LEU A 37 -4.70 -4.31 13.51
N ALA A 38 -3.40 -4.30 13.19
CA ALA A 38 -2.91 -4.29 11.81
C ALA A 38 -3.23 -5.57 11.04
N LYS A 39 -3.32 -6.71 11.73
CA LYS A 39 -3.80 -7.96 11.13
C LYS A 39 -5.29 -7.92 10.78
N LEU A 40 -6.08 -7.09 11.46
CA LEU A 40 -7.51 -6.94 11.18
C LEU A 40 -7.78 -5.95 10.04
N SER A 41 -6.91 -4.95 9.85
CA SER A 41 -7.07 -3.90 8.84
C SER A 41 -6.21 -4.14 7.60
N ILE A 42 -6.24 -5.35 7.07
CA ILE A 42 -5.46 -5.72 5.90
C ILE A 42 -6.16 -5.18 4.64
N VAL A 43 -5.38 -4.55 3.76
CA VAL A 43 -5.81 -4.07 2.45
C VAL A 43 -5.08 -4.89 1.40
N SER A 44 -5.83 -5.45 0.45
CA SER A 44 -5.25 -6.11 -0.72
C SER A 44 -4.69 -5.07 -1.69
N VAL A 45 -3.64 -5.44 -2.42
CA VAL A 45 -2.99 -4.55 -3.39
C VAL A 45 -3.03 -5.16 -4.77
N ARG A 46 -3.59 -4.40 -5.71
CA ARG A 46 -3.62 -4.78 -7.12
C ARG A 46 -2.32 -4.36 -7.80
N GLY A 47 -1.60 -5.35 -8.33
CA GLY A 47 -0.50 -5.09 -9.27
C GLY A 47 -1.02 -4.98 -10.70
N GLY A 48 -0.18 -4.45 -11.59
CA GLY A 48 -0.42 -4.34 -13.01
C GLY A 48 0.89 -4.26 -13.80
N TYR A 49 0.74 -3.98 -15.08
CA TYR A 49 1.82 -3.74 -16.03
C TYR A 49 1.71 -2.33 -16.61
N ARG A 50 2.81 -1.82 -17.14
CA ARG A 50 2.81 -0.59 -17.92
C ARG A 50 3.19 -0.92 -19.36
N GLY A 51 2.19 -0.99 -20.25
CA GLY A 51 2.36 -1.15 -21.68
C GLY A 51 2.54 -2.60 -22.16
N ASN A 52 3.42 -3.38 -21.53
CA ASN A 52 3.69 -4.76 -21.95
C ASN A 52 3.45 -5.77 -20.81
N ASN A 53 2.65 -6.81 -21.07
CA ASN A 53 2.18 -7.78 -20.08
C ASN A 53 3.16 -8.95 -19.84
N ILE A 54 4.47 -8.69 -19.90
CA ILE A 54 5.49 -9.75 -19.85
C ILE A 54 6.08 -9.88 -18.45
N GLY A 55 5.98 -11.09 -17.90
CA GLY A 55 6.64 -11.50 -16.66
C GLY A 55 5.77 -11.26 -15.42
N LYS A 56 6.39 -10.96 -14.28
CA LYS A 56 5.68 -10.71 -13.02
C LYS A 56 5.13 -9.29 -12.98
N LEU A 57 3.91 -9.14 -12.47
CA LEU A 57 3.30 -7.85 -12.10
C LEU A 57 4.33 -7.02 -11.31
N HIS A 58 4.66 -5.82 -11.75
CA HIS A 58 5.78 -5.02 -11.19
C HIS A 58 5.36 -3.61 -10.78
N THR A 59 4.31 -3.07 -11.40
CA THR A 59 3.80 -1.70 -11.19
C THR A 59 2.32 -1.74 -10.77
N ILE A 60 1.71 -0.58 -10.58
CA ILE A 60 0.25 -0.40 -10.52
C ILE A 60 -0.36 -0.41 -11.93
N PRO A 61 -1.63 -0.81 -12.09
CA PRO A 61 -2.32 -0.84 -13.39
C PRO A 61 -2.67 0.54 -13.93
N CYS A 62 -3.01 1.50 -13.07
CA CYS A 62 -3.47 2.83 -13.47
C CYS A 62 -2.88 3.93 -12.60
N LYS A 63 -2.88 5.16 -13.12
CA LYS A 63 -2.59 6.35 -12.31
C LYS A 63 -3.72 6.54 -11.29
N VAL A 64 -3.40 6.42 -10.02
CA VAL A 64 -4.39 6.51 -8.93
C VAL A 64 -4.05 7.66 -8.00
N THR A 65 -5.07 8.32 -7.47
CA THR A 65 -4.91 9.41 -6.51
C THR A 65 -5.74 9.12 -5.27
N GLY A 66 -5.11 9.17 -4.11
CA GLY A 66 -5.75 9.07 -2.81
C GLY A 66 -5.49 10.31 -1.96
N ARG A 67 -6.31 10.49 -0.94
CA ARG A 67 -6.28 11.68 -0.10
C ARG A 67 -6.56 11.31 1.34
N CYS A 68 -5.75 11.85 2.25
CA CYS A 68 -6.04 11.84 3.68
C CYS A 68 -5.78 13.25 4.23
N SER A 69 -6.82 13.88 4.76
CA SER A 69 -6.78 15.27 5.23
C SER A 69 -6.32 16.25 4.13
N SER A 70 -5.26 17.04 4.36
CA SER A 70 -4.68 17.95 3.36
C SER A 70 -3.69 17.27 2.42
N VAL A 71 -3.29 16.03 2.73
CA VAL A 71 -2.29 15.29 1.95
C VAL A 71 -2.98 14.58 0.80
N LEU A 72 -2.51 14.84 -0.41
CA LEU A 72 -2.92 14.18 -1.64
C LEU A 72 -1.71 13.41 -2.19
N VAL A 73 -1.86 12.10 -2.37
CA VAL A 73 -0.84 11.22 -2.93
C VAL A 73 -1.34 10.70 -4.26
N ARG A 74 -0.48 10.75 -5.26
CA ARG A 74 -0.74 10.18 -6.57
C ARG A 74 0.36 9.20 -6.92
N LEU A 75 -0.04 7.99 -7.31
CA LEU A 75 0.85 6.97 -7.82
C LEU A 75 0.83 7.00 -9.35
N ILE A 76 2.00 6.94 -9.94
CA ILE A 76 2.20 6.95 -11.38
C ILE A 76 2.94 5.67 -11.76
N PRO A 77 2.38 4.83 -12.64
CA PRO A 77 3.05 3.60 -13.08
C PRO A 77 4.28 3.94 -13.92
N LEU A 78 5.36 3.19 -13.68
CA LEU A 78 6.63 3.35 -14.37
C LEU A 78 6.99 2.08 -15.16
N PRO A 79 7.85 2.19 -16.19
CA PRO A 79 8.35 1.01 -16.88
C PRO A 79 9.21 0.15 -15.94
N ARG A 80 9.31 -1.13 -16.25
CA ARG A 80 10.05 -2.11 -15.46
C ARG A 80 11.52 -1.71 -15.31
N GLY A 81 12.05 -1.84 -14.09
CA GLY A 81 13.47 -1.56 -13.78
C GLY A 81 13.76 -0.11 -13.40
N THR A 82 12.74 0.75 -13.30
CA THR A 82 12.92 2.14 -12.84
C THR A 82 13.09 2.21 -11.33
N GLY A 83 12.50 1.25 -10.60
CA GLY A 83 12.46 1.26 -9.15
C GLY A 83 11.41 2.22 -8.57
N ILE A 84 11.43 2.36 -7.25
CA ILE A 84 10.48 3.20 -6.52
C ILE A 84 11.06 4.60 -6.34
N ILE A 85 10.46 5.59 -7.02
CA ILE A 85 10.78 7.01 -6.89
C ILE A 85 9.80 7.63 -5.91
N SER A 86 10.21 7.71 -4.64
CA SER A 86 9.30 8.08 -3.55
C SER A 86 10.04 8.51 -2.29
N GLU A 87 9.37 9.30 -1.46
CA GLU A 87 9.74 9.61 -0.08
C GLU A 87 9.85 8.32 0.78
N PRO A 88 10.64 8.30 1.86
CA PRO A 88 10.98 7.06 2.58
C PRO A 88 9.77 6.32 3.16
N VAL A 89 8.72 7.05 3.56
CA VAL A 89 7.49 6.49 4.15
C VAL A 89 6.69 5.70 3.12
N PRO A 90 6.20 6.31 2.02
CA PRO A 90 5.52 5.60 0.94
C PRO A 90 6.42 4.59 0.23
N LYS A 91 7.74 4.84 0.11
CA LYS A 91 8.68 3.88 -0.46
C LYS A 91 8.65 2.53 0.27
N LYS A 92 8.65 2.57 1.61
CA LYS A 92 8.58 1.35 2.43
C LYS A 92 7.21 0.66 2.30
N LEU A 93 6.12 1.43 2.27
CA LEU A 93 4.77 0.88 2.07
C LEU A 93 4.57 0.24 0.68
N LEU A 94 5.06 0.87 -0.38
CA LEU A 94 4.98 0.34 -1.76
C LEU A 94 5.82 -0.93 -1.93
N MET A 95 7.03 -0.93 -1.35
CA MET A 95 7.86 -2.13 -1.29
C MET A 95 7.16 -3.24 -0.50
N MET A 96 6.46 -2.88 0.59
CA MET A 96 5.66 -3.84 1.35
C MET A 96 4.49 -4.39 0.54
N ALA A 97 3.87 -3.56 -0.28
CA ALA A 97 2.80 -3.91 -1.19
C ALA A 97 3.21 -4.77 -2.40
N GLY A 98 4.51 -5.03 -2.60
CA GLY A 98 5.00 -5.79 -3.76
C GLY A 98 4.89 -5.02 -5.07
N ILE A 99 4.96 -3.69 -4.99
CA ILE A 99 5.11 -2.77 -6.12
C ILE A 99 6.58 -2.35 -6.17
N TYR A 100 7.24 -2.57 -7.30
CA TYR A 100 8.67 -2.32 -7.45
C TYR A 100 8.96 -1.11 -8.33
N ASP A 101 8.07 -0.78 -9.27
CA ASP A 101 8.24 0.32 -10.21
C ASP A 101 7.07 1.30 -10.09
N CYS A 102 7.30 2.44 -9.43
CA CYS A 102 6.27 3.48 -9.29
C CYS A 102 6.90 4.81 -8.88
N CYS A 103 6.36 5.90 -9.44
CA CYS A 103 6.64 7.26 -8.97
C CYS A 103 5.49 7.75 -8.09
N THR A 104 5.81 8.37 -6.96
CA THR A 104 4.82 9.01 -6.10
C THR A 104 4.96 10.52 -6.17
N SER A 105 3.87 11.23 -6.44
CA SER A 105 3.79 12.68 -6.24
C SER A 105 2.87 12.97 -5.06
N ALA A 106 3.35 13.77 -4.11
CA ALA A 106 2.59 14.18 -2.94
C ALA A 106 2.39 15.70 -2.90
N ARG A 107 1.20 16.14 -2.51
CA ARG A 107 0.87 17.56 -2.27
C ARG A 107 0.21 17.73 -0.91
N GLY A 108 0.37 18.91 -0.30
CA GLY A 108 -0.13 19.22 1.04
C GLY A 108 0.92 19.03 2.14
N CYS A 109 0.48 18.92 3.40
CA CYS A 109 1.38 18.83 4.56
C CYS A 109 1.94 17.41 4.76
N THR A 110 2.96 17.06 4.00
CA THR A 110 3.65 15.74 4.03
C THR A 110 4.49 15.51 5.28
N ALA A 111 4.77 16.56 6.07
CA ALA A 111 5.48 16.47 7.35
C ALA A 111 4.74 15.58 8.38
N THR A 112 3.43 15.38 8.20
CA THR A 112 2.62 14.54 9.09
C THR A 112 2.68 13.07 8.68
N LEU A 113 3.60 12.30 9.30
CA LEU A 113 3.84 10.88 9.02
C LEU A 113 2.54 10.04 8.93
N GLY A 114 1.63 10.22 9.88
CA GLY A 114 0.41 9.42 9.97
C GLY A 114 -0.58 9.65 8.84
N ASN A 115 -0.80 10.90 8.44
CA ASN A 115 -1.72 11.23 7.36
C ASN A 115 -1.11 10.83 6.02
N PHE A 116 0.20 10.99 5.86
CA PHE A 116 0.91 10.62 4.65
C PHE A 116 0.88 9.10 4.39
N ALA A 117 1.14 8.30 5.44
CA ALA A 117 1.05 6.85 5.36
C ALA A 117 -0.38 6.36 5.09
N LYS A 118 -1.39 6.98 5.73
CA LYS A 118 -2.81 6.69 5.45
C LYS A 118 -3.23 7.08 4.03
N ALA A 119 -2.80 8.24 3.53
CA ALA A 119 -3.09 8.67 2.16
C ALA A 119 -2.50 7.71 1.12
N THR A 120 -1.30 7.18 1.41
CA THR A 120 -0.65 6.17 0.55
C THR A 120 -1.47 4.88 0.53
N LEU A 121 -1.90 4.37 1.69
CA LEU A 121 -2.77 3.18 1.75
C LEU A 121 -4.12 3.39 1.06
N ASP A 122 -4.76 4.55 1.23
CA ASP A 122 -6.00 4.89 0.54
C ASP A 122 -5.80 4.87 -0.99
N THR A 123 -4.66 5.39 -1.45
CA THR A 123 -4.31 5.38 -2.87
C THR A 123 -4.13 3.95 -3.40
N ILE A 124 -3.48 3.08 -2.62
CA ILE A 124 -3.30 1.67 -2.95
C ILE A 124 -4.65 0.93 -2.98
N SER A 125 -5.50 1.15 -1.98
CA SER A 125 -6.84 0.55 -1.90
C SER A 125 -7.70 0.93 -3.11
N LYS A 126 -7.60 2.18 -3.57
CA LYS A 126 -8.31 2.68 -4.77
C LYS A 126 -7.85 2.04 -6.06
N THR A 127 -6.77 1.27 -6.08
CA THR A 127 -6.35 0.55 -7.28
C THR A 127 -7.41 -0.46 -7.75
N TYR A 128 -8.24 -0.98 -6.83
CA TYR A 128 -9.37 -1.83 -7.17
C TYR A 128 -10.62 -1.08 -7.65
N SER A 129 -10.74 0.22 -7.36
CA SER A 129 -11.93 0.99 -7.80
C SER A 129 -11.88 1.37 -9.27
N TYR A 130 -10.73 1.22 -9.94
CA TYR A 130 -10.60 1.52 -11.36
C TYR A 130 -10.80 0.26 -12.18
N LEU A 131 -11.79 0.31 -13.07
CA LEU A 131 -12.01 -0.72 -14.07
C LEU A 131 -10.94 -0.59 -15.16
N THR A 132 -10.14 -1.63 -15.34
CA THR A 132 -9.27 -1.77 -16.52
C THR A 132 -9.80 -2.94 -17.35
N PRO A 133 -9.58 -2.96 -18.67
CA PRO A 133 -9.98 -4.08 -19.52
C PRO A 133 -9.45 -5.42 -19.01
N ASP A 134 -8.21 -5.46 -18.49
CA ASP A 134 -7.63 -6.67 -17.87
C ASP A 134 -8.39 -7.16 -16.62
N HIS A 135 -9.24 -6.34 -16.02
CA HIS A 135 -10.08 -6.73 -14.89
C HIS A 135 -11.30 -7.55 -15.32
N LEU A 136 -11.77 -7.37 -16.57
CA LEU A 136 -12.92 -8.07 -17.14
C LEU A 136 -12.52 -9.42 -17.75
N GLU A 137 -11.27 -9.56 -18.21
CA GLU A 137 -10.76 -10.77 -18.87
C GLU A 137 -10.27 -11.85 -17.89
N GLY A 138 -10.28 -11.61 -16.57
CA GLY A 138 -9.97 -12.62 -15.55
C GLY A 138 -8.47 -12.89 -15.30
N ASP A 139 -7.57 -12.42 -16.17
CA ASP A 139 -6.13 -12.74 -16.13
C ASP A 139 -5.36 -12.11 -14.95
N CYS A 140 -5.91 -11.10 -14.29
CA CYS A 140 -5.22 -10.37 -13.22
C CYS A 140 -5.50 -10.88 -11.79
N ILE A 141 -6.30 -11.94 -11.60
CA ILE A 141 -6.65 -12.46 -10.26
C ILE A 141 -5.71 -13.60 -9.83
N HIS A 142 -4.39 -13.35 -9.87
CA HIS A 142 -3.49 -14.13 -9.03
C HIS A 142 -3.58 -13.62 -7.59
N GLN A 143 -4.65 -13.97 -6.87
CA GLN A 143 -4.65 -14.39 -5.45
C GLN A 143 -6.04 -14.47 -4.84
N VAL A 144 -6.72 -15.58 -5.10
CA VAL A 144 -7.30 -16.39 -4.01
C VAL A 144 -6.82 -17.82 -4.22
N SER A 145 -5.53 -18.10 -3.99
CA SER A 145 -5.08 -19.49 -3.91
C SER A 145 -5.55 -20.05 -2.56
N LEU A 146 -6.75 -20.63 -2.56
CA LEU A 146 -7.20 -21.65 -1.61
C LEU A 146 -6.35 -22.94 -1.79
N SER A 147 -5.02 -22.85 -1.71
CA SER A 147 -4.12 -24.00 -1.81
C SER A 147 -3.67 -24.44 -0.42
N GLY A 148 -4.64 -24.75 0.44
CA GLY A 148 -4.39 -25.14 1.84
C GLY A 148 -5.50 -26.00 2.46
N ILE A 149 -6.29 -26.70 1.65
CA ILE A 149 -7.18 -27.76 2.14
C ILE A 149 -6.78 -29.05 1.42
N HIS A 150 -5.75 -29.70 1.97
CA HIS A 150 -5.52 -31.13 1.89
C HIS A 150 -4.77 -31.54 3.15
#